data_AF-A0A4Q3VTR5-F1
#
_entry.id   AF-A0A4Q3VTR5-F1
#
_cell.length_a   1.000
_cell.length_b   1.000
_cell.length_c   1.000
_cell.angle_alpha   90.00
_cell.angle_beta   90.00
_cell.angle_gamma   90.00
#
_symmetry.space_group_name_H-M   'P 1'
#
loop_
_entity.id
_entity.type
_entity.pdbx_description
1 polymer ?
#
loop_
_entity_poly.entity_id
_entity_poly.type
_entity_poly.pdbx_seq_one_letter_code
_entity_poly.pdbx_strand_id
1 'polypeptide(L)' 'MQINRHNYEEFFILYLDNELSSEDRGQVELFVQENPDLKAELDLLLQSQLSPDASVIFDNKDLLLRRADTGAITISN' A
#
# COMPACT_ATOMS: atom_id res chain seq x y z
N MET A 1 -0.63 8.32 -15.81
CA MET A 1 0.63 9.09 -15.99
C MET A 1 1.66 8.10 -16.54
N GLN A 2 2.63 8.49 -17.36
CA GLN A 2 3.57 7.50 -17.92
C GLN A 2 4.80 7.30 -17.01
N ILE A 3 5.14 6.04 -16.75
CA ILE A 3 6.36 5.65 -16.06
C ILE A 3 7.60 5.96 -16.92
N ASN A 4 8.65 6.44 -16.26
CA ASN A 4 9.94 6.79 -16.83
C ASN A 4 11.04 6.65 -15.76
N ARG A 5 12.31 6.75 -16.16
CA ARG A 5 13.46 6.56 -15.26
C ARG A 5 13.60 7.60 -14.12
N HIS A 6 12.77 8.64 -14.07
CA HIS A 6 12.77 9.60 -12.96
C HIS A 6 11.62 9.37 -11.97
N ASN A 7 10.55 8.67 -12.37
CA ASN A 7 9.39 8.42 -11.51
C ASN A 7 9.12 6.92 -11.26
N TYR A 8 9.90 6.02 -11.86
CA TYR A 8 9.70 4.58 -11.72
C TYR A 8 9.76 4.10 -10.26
N GLU A 9 10.59 4.71 -9.42
CA GLU A 9 10.66 4.40 -7.98
C GLU A 9 9.31 4.61 -7.30
N GLU A 10 8.65 5.75 -7.55
CA GLU A 10 7.32 6.03 -7.01
C GLU A 10 6.28 5.02 -7.52
N PHE A 11 6.31 4.72 -8.82
CA PHE A 11 5.45 3.69 -9.39
C PHE A 11 5.71 2.30 -8.79
N PHE A 12 6.95 1.95 -8.45
CA PHE A 12 7.28 0.66 -7.84
C PHE A 12 6.72 0.56 -6.41
N ILE A 13 6.79 1.63 -5.63
CA ILE A 13 6.18 1.70 -4.30
C ILE A 13 4.64 1.58 -4.42
N LEU A 14 4.02 2.34 -5.31
CA LEU A 14 2.57 2.26 -5.54
C LEU A 14 2.14 0.87 -6.06
N TYR A 15 2.99 0.21 -6.87
CA TYR A 15 2.77 -1.15 -7.33
C TYR A 15 2.82 -2.15 -6.15
N LEU A 16 3.80 -1.97 -5.25
CA LEU A 16 3.99 -2.78 -4.06
C LEU A 16 2.79 -2.67 -3.10
N ASP A 17 2.31 -1.44 -2.86
CA ASP A 17 1.17 -1.17 -1.97
C ASP A 17 -0.19 -1.48 -2.61
N ASN A 18 -0.20 -1.96 -3.86
CA ASN A 18 -1.41 -2.21 -4.65
C ASN A 18 -2.29 -0.95 -4.81
N GLU A 19 -1.69 0.23 -4.83
CA GLU A 19 -2.39 1.51 -5.01
C GLU A 19 -2.48 1.94 -6.49
N LEU A 20 -1.79 1.25 -7.39
CA LEU A 20 -1.90 1.50 -8.83
C LEU A 20 -3.19 0.95 -9.44
N SER A 21 -3.73 1.69 -10.41
CA SER A 21 -4.79 1.21 -11.29
C SER A 21 -4.30 0.03 -12.15
N SER A 22 -5.23 -0.81 -12.63
CA SER A 22 -4.89 -1.94 -13.51
C SER A 22 -4.15 -1.49 -14.78
N GLU A 23 -4.47 -0.30 -15.28
CA GLU A 23 -3.85 0.27 -16.47
C GLU A 23 -2.40 0.72 -16.20
N ASP A 24 -2.18 1.41 -15.07
CA ASP A 24 -0.83 1.83 -14.66
C ASP A 24 0.06 0.64 -14.31
N ARG A 25 -0.48 -0.43 -13.70
CA ARG A 25 0.28 -1.67 -13.45
C ARG A 25 0.79 -2.30 -14.74
N GLY A 26 -0.05 -2.35 -15.77
CA GLY A 26 0.36 -2.83 -17.09
C GLY A 26 1.50 -2.01 -17.69
N GLN A 27 1.51 -0.69 -17.44
CA GLN A 27 2.62 0.17 -17.87
C GLN A 27 3.91 -0.13 -17.10
N VAL A 28 3.83 -0.34 -15.78
CA VAL A 28 4.99 -0.75 -14.96
C VAL A 28 5.56 -2.06 -15.49
N GLU A 29 4.71 -3.07 -15.71
CA GLU A 29 5.12 -4.39 -16.19
C GLU A 29 5.79 -4.35 -17.57
N LEU A 30 5.23 -3.57 -18.51
CA LEU A 30 5.86 -3.34 -19.81
C LEU A 30 7.22 -2.64 -19.65
N PHE A 31 7.30 -1.65 -18.75
CA PHE A 31 8.52 -0.90 -18.51
C PHE A 31 9.65 -1.75 -17.93
N VAL A 32 9.36 -2.65 -16.98
CA VAL A 32 10.36 -3.59 -16.45
C VAL A 32 10.71 -4.72 -17.43
N GLN A 33 9.82 -5.06 -18.37
CA GLN A 33 10.18 -5.99 -19.46
C GLN A 33 11.24 -5.39 -20.39
N GLU A 34 11.12 -4.11 -20.71
CA GLU A 34 12.08 -3.39 -21.56
C GLU A 34 13.37 -2.99 -20.82
N ASN A 35 13.36 -2.96 -19.48
CA ASN A 35 14.49 -2.56 -18.64
C ASN A 35 14.82 -3.65 -17.60
N PRO A 36 15.66 -4.64 -17.95
CA PRO A 36 15.98 -5.77 -17.07
C PRO A 36 16.72 -5.36 -15.79
N ASP A 37 17.41 -4.23 -15.78
CA ASP A 37 17.99 -3.62 -14.59
C ASP A 37 16.92 -3.28 -13.54
N LEU A 38 15.83 -2.67 -13.99
CA LEU A 38 14.72 -2.27 -13.14
C LEU A 38 13.87 -3.46 -12.70
N LYS A 39 13.79 -4.50 -13.54
CA LYS A 39 13.13 -5.75 -13.16
C LYS A 39 13.79 -6.40 -11.94
N ALA A 40 15.12 -6.44 -11.89
CA ALA A 40 15.85 -6.99 -10.76
C ALA A 40 15.61 -6.18 -9.47
N GLU A 41 15.54 -4.86 -9.60
CA GLU A 41 15.24 -3.97 -8.48
C GLU A 41 13.80 -4.15 -7.96
N LEU A 42 12.82 -4.22 -8.86
CA LEU A 42 11.43 -4.49 -8.51
C LEU A 42 11.28 -5.85 -7.79
N ASP A 43 11.97 -6.89 -8.27
CA ASP A 43 11.95 -8.22 -7.64
C ASP A 43 12.53 -8.18 -6.22
N LEU A 44 13.65 -7.47 -6.02
CA LEU A 44 14.24 -7.26 -4.71
C LEU A 44 13.28 -6.52 -3.76
N LEU A 45 12.58 -5.51 -4.27
CA LEU A 45 11.54 -4.78 -3.54
C LEU A 45 10.38 -5.69 -3.15
N LEU A 46 9.88 -6.52 -4.07
CA LEU A 46 8.80 -7.47 -3.81
C LEU A 46 9.18 -8.50 -2.73
N GLN A 47 10.44 -8.91 -2.65
CA GLN A 47 10.93 -9.79 -1.58
C GLN A 47 10.91 -9.13 -0.19
N SER A 48 10.90 -7.79 -0.12
CA SER A 48 10.74 -7.06 1.14
C SER A 48 9.28 -6.98 1.62
N GLN A 49 8.31 -7.35 0.77
CA GLN A 49 6.90 -7.33 1.11
C GLN A 49 6.58 -8.41 2.15
N LEU A 50 6.15 -7.97 3.34
CA LEU A 50 5.65 -8.87 4.36
C LEU A 50 4.19 -9.22 4.05
N SER A 51 3.93 -10.50 3.79
CA SER A 51 2.57 -11.00 3.72
C SER A 51 2.02 -11.18 5.14
N PRO A 52 0.92 -10.50 5.53
CA PRO A 52 0.33 -10.68 6.85
C PRO A 52 -0.21 -12.10 6.98
N ASP A 53 -0.02 -12.69 8.16
CA ASP A 53 -0.59 -14.00 8.47
C ASP A 53 -2.12 -13.87 8.65
N ALA A 54 -2.88 -14.39 7.68
CA ALA A 54 -4.33 -14.34 7.68
C ALA A 54 -4.99 -15.23 8.76
N SER A 55 -4.22 -16.07 9.46
CA SER A 55 -4.71 -16.85 10.60
C SER A 55 -4.85 -16.02 11.88
N VAL A 56 -4.15 -14.88 11.97
CA VAL A 56 -4.24 -13.97 13.10
C VAL A 56 -5.50 -13.12 12.95
N ILE A 57 -6.62 -13.64 13.47
CA ILE A 57 -7.92 -12.97 13.43
C ILE A 57 -8.16 -12.24 14.75
N PHE A 58 -8.50 -10.96 14.67
CA PHE A 58 -9.04 -10.20 15.79
C PHE A 58 -10.58 -10.23 15.72
N ASP A 59 -11.21 -11.09 16.53
CA ASP A 59 -12.65 -11.37 16.43
C ASP A 59 -13.53 -10.15 16.70
N ASN A 60 -13.24 -9.37 17.75
CA ASN A 60 -14.10 -8.27 18.21
C ASN A 60 -13.71 -6.91 17.61
N LYS A 61 -13.85 -6.75 16.28
CA LYS A 61 -13.50 -5.50 15.57
C LYS A 61 -14.22 -4.25 16.12
N ASP A 62 -15.37 -4.40 16.76
CA ASP A 62 -16.08 -3.33 17.45
C ASP A 62 -15.26 -2.64 18.55
N LEU A 63 -14.30 -3.34 19.17
CA LEU A 63 -13.39 -2.78 20.16
C LEU A 63 -12.36 -1.81 19.56
N LEU A 64 -12.10 -1.88 18.25
CA LEU A 64 -11.19 -0.96 17.56
C LEU A 64 -11.83 0.42 17.34
N LEU A 65 -13.15 0.52 17.45
CA LEU A 65 -13.86 1.78 17.35
C LEU A 65 -13.65 2.59 18.63
N ARG A 66 -12.77 3.61 18.57
CA ARG A 66 -12.67 4.59 19.65
C ARG A 66 -14.00 5.34 19.76
N ARG A 67 -14.85 4.94 20.70
CA ARG A 67 -16.00 5.73 21.10
C ARG A 67 -15.47 7.02 21.70
N ALA A 68 -15.90 8.16 21.18
CA ALA A 68 -15.68 9.42 21.87
C ALA A 68 -16.37 9.29 23.23
N ASP A 69 -15.59 9.25 24.31
CA ASP A 69 -16.11 9.46 25.65
C ASP A 69 -16.92 10.74 25.61
N THR A 70 -18.24 10.57 25.62
CA THR A 70 -19.19 11.65 25.87
C THR A 70 -19.08 11.93 27.36
N GLY A 71 -17.93 12.47 27.77
CA GLY A 71 -17.80 13.20 29.01
C GLY A 71 -18.70 14.40 28.87
N ALA A 72 -19.97 14.24 29.26
CA ALA A 72 -20.91 15.33 29.39
C ALA A 72 -20.30 16.32 30.39
N ILE A 73 -19.66 17.37 29.89
CA ILE A 73 -19.26 18.51 30.70
C ILE A 73 -20.55 19.24 31.02
N THR A 74 -21.23 18.86 32.10
CA THR A 74 -22.37 19.61 32.63
C THR A 74 -21.83 20.94 33.16
N ILE A 75 -21.94 21.99 32.34
CA ILE A 75 -21.69 23.36 32.78
C ILE A 75 -22.97 23.81 33.51
N SER A 76 -22.96 23.74 34.84
CA SER A 76 -24.00 24.34 35.67
C SER A 76 -23.71 25.84 35.83
N ASN A 77 -24.69 26.68 35.50
CA ASN A 77 -24.70 28.12 35.75
C ASN A 77 -25.59 28.45 36.94
#